data_AF-A0A800K591-F1
#
_entry.id   AF-A0A800K591-F1
#
_cell.length_a   1.000
_cell.length_b   1.000
_cell.length_c   1.000
_cell.angle_alpha   90.00
_cell.angle_beta   90.00
_cell.angle_gamma   90.00
#
_symmetry.space_group_name_H-M   'P 1'
#
loop_
_entity.id
_entity.type
_entity.pdbx_description
1 polymer ?
#
loop_
_entity_poly.entity_id
_entity_poly.type
_entity_poly.pdbx_seq_one_letter_code
_entity_poly.pdbx_strand_id
1 'polypeptide(L)'
;MGTMRRSAVVSLALALAFGGADAQEVDVAQEAYFRAVAEFFDVPSSEIDILRDWRLPPDEIPVVLFFAEGAGVAPEALVALRRSGESWTGISDRYGVGAAELHLPLPDQAAAGPLSTVYRQYRDLPANQWREIRLDSDDILALVNVRLLSQTLGVSLGQVLSRAGSIESFVQLYGELIR
;
A
#
# COMPACT_ATOMS: atom_id res chain seq x y z
N MET A 1 -41.76 -45.68 39.30
CA MET A 1 -41.73 -44.20 39.39
C MET A 1 -40.28 -43.76 39.50
N GLY A 2 -39.85 -42.81 38.66
CA GLY A 2 -38.56 -42.10 38.77
C GLY A 2 -37.39 -42.73 37.99
N THR A 3 -37.11 -42.32 36.75
CA THR A 3 -36.05 -41.33 36.36
C THR A 3 -34.62 -41.92 36.42
N MET A 4 -33.71 -41.82 35.46
CA MET A 4 -33.57 -40.99 34.26
C MET A 4 -32.40 -41.56 33.44
N ARG A 5 -32.51 -41.46 32.11
CA ARG A 5 -31.41 -41.59 31.13
C ARG A 5 -30.19 -40.76 31.53
N ARG A 6 -28.99 -41.31 31.33
CA ARG A 6 -27.77 -40.52 31.11
C ARG A 6 -27.13 -40.96 29.80
N SER A 7 -27.64 -40.40 28.71
CA SER A 7 -26.92 -40.36 27.44
C SER A 7 -25.99 -39.16 27.50
N ALA A 8 -24.69 -39.40 27.67
CA ALA A 8 -23.69 -38.36 27.53
C ALA A 8 -23.54 -38.03 26.05
N VAL A 9 -23.82 -36.78 25.71
CA VAL A 9 -23.75 -36.20 24.37
C VAL A 9 -22.28 -36.06 23.99
N VAL A 10 -21.84 -36.76 22.94
CA VAL A 10 -20.62 -36.41 22.22
C VAL A 10 -21.01 -35.36 21.19
N SER A 11 -20.72 -34.10 21.49
CA SER A 11 -20.72 -33.02 20.50
C SER A 11 -19.32 -32.46 20.44
N LEU A 12 -18.47 -33.06 19.60
CA LEU A 12 -17.24 -32.41 19.17
C LEU A 12 -17.65 -31.45 18.04
N ALA A 13 -17.76 -30.16 18.37
CA ALA A 13 -18.02 -29.11 17.40
C ALA A 13 -16.80 -28.98 16.47
N LEU A 14 -16.95 -29.47 15.24
CA LEU A 14 -16.03 -29.19 14.14
C LEU A 14 -16.47 -27.86 13.51
N ALA A 15 -15.82 -26.75 13.88
CA ALA A 15 -16.02 -25.46 13.24
C ALA A 15 -14.79 -24.56 13.35
N LEU A 16 -13.76 -24.80 12.53
CA LEU A 16 -12.66 -23.85 12.30
C LEU A 16 -12.23 -23.74 10.83
N ALA A 17 -12.98 -24.28 9.87
CA ALA A 17 -12.54 -24.32 8.47
C ALA A 17 -12.73 -23.01 7.68
N PHE A 18 -13.50 -22.03 8.18
CA PHE A 18 -13.80 -20.82 7.41
C PHE A 18 -12.84 -19.65 7.64
N GLY A 19 -12.04 -19.64 8.72
CA GLY A 19 -11.08 -18.56 8.98
C GLY A 19 -9.67 -18.80 8.45
N GLY A 20 -9.32 -20.06 8.17
CA GLY A 20 -7.95 -20.42 7.76
C GLY A 20 -7.63 -20.11 6.31
N ALA A 21 -8.61 -20.19 5.40
CA ALA A 21 -8.41 -19.96 3.98
C ALA A 21 -8.12 -18.49 3.67
N ASP A 22 -8.96 -17.58 4.17
CA ASP A 22 -8.77 -16.12 3.99
C ASP A 22 -7.45 -15.64 4.61
N ALA A 23 -7.13 -16.08 5.83
CA ALA A 23 -5.89 -15.67 6.50
C ALA A 23 -4.63 -16.17 5.76
N GLN A 24 -4.67 -17.40 5.22
CA GLN A 24 -3.57 -17.96 4.45
C GLN A 24 -3.43 -17.27 3.07
N GLU A 25 -4.54 -16.90 2.43
CA GLU A 25 -4.51 -16.18 1.16
C GLU A 25 -3.96 -14.75 1.31
N VAL A 26 -4.33 -14.06 2.38
CA VAL A 26 -3.77 -12.73 2.73
C VAL A 26 -2.26 -12.82 2.97
N ASP A 27 -1.79 -13.82 3.70
CA ASP A 27 -0.35 -14.02 3.98
C ASP A 27 0.45 -14.27 2.69
N VAL A 28 -0.07 -15.12 1.79
CA VAL A 28 0.57 -15.39 0.48
C VAL A 28 0.60 -14.13 -0.39
N ALA A 29 -0.50 -13.36 -0.44
CA ALA A 29 -0.55 -12.11 -1.20
C ALA A 29 0.43 -11.07 -0.63
N GLN A 30 0.56 -11.01 0.69
CA GLN A 30 1.47 -10.10 1.38
C GLN A 30 2.95 -10.44 1.10
N GLU A 31 3.33 -11.72 1.17
CA GLU A 31 4.70 -12.15 0.83
C GLU A 31 5.02 -11.91 -0.66
N ALA A 32 4.06 -12.16 -1.56
CA ALA A 32 4.22 -11.87 -2.97
C ALA A 32 4.34 -10.36 -3.25
N TYR A 33 3.58 -9.54 -2.53
CA TYR A 33 3.67 -8.09 -2.59
C TYR A 33 5.04 -7.59 -2.10
N PHE A 34 5.55 -8.09 -0.96
CA PHE A 34 6.88 -7.70 -0.47
C PHE A 34 8.01 -8.10 -1.40
N ARG A 35 7.89 -9.23 -2.09
CA ARG A 35 8.82 -9.58 -3.16
C ARG A 35 8.79 -8.56 -4.30
N ALA A 36 7.60 -8.15 -4.73
CA ALA A 36 7.43 -7.11 -5.74
C ALA A 36 8.01 -5.75 -5.29
N VAL A 37 7.85 -5.39 -4.01
CA VAL A 37 8.47 -4.19 -3.44
C VAL A 37 9.99 -4.28 -3.51
N ALA A 38 10.57 -5.41 -3.05
CA ALA A 38 12.00 -5.63 -3.07
C ALA A 38 12.59 -5.51 -4.49
N GLU A 39 11.95 -6.16 -5.46
CA GLU A 39 12.35 -6.12 -6.87
C GLU A 39 12.22 -4.72 -7.48
N PHE A 40 11.14 -4.00 -7.16
CA PHE A 40 10.91 -2.66 -7.70
C PHE A 40 11.95 -1.63 -7.26
N PHE A 41 12.35 -1.68 -5.99
CA PHE A 41 13.34 -0.76 -5.42
C PHE A 41 14.78 -1.30 -5.48
N ASP A 42 15.01 -2.47 -6.09
CA ASP A 42 16.30 -3.16 -6.15
C ASP A 42 16.97 -3.32 -4.76
N VAL A 43 16.17 -3.69 -3.75
CA VAL A 43 16.63 -3.93 -2.38
C VAL A 43 16.56 -5.42 -2.02
N PRO A 44 17.47 -5.94 -1.18
CA PRO A 44 17.40 -7.33 -0.75
C PRO A 44 16.17 -7.58 0.13
N SER A 45 15.58 -8.79 0.06
CA SER A 45 14.41 -9.15 0.88
C SER A 45 14.63 -8.97 2.39
N SER A 46 15.87 -9.13 2.87
CA SER A 46 16.24 -8.89 4.27
C SER A 46 16.02 -7.44 4.71
N GLU A 47 16.12 -6.48 3.79
CA GLU A 47 15.83 -5.07 4.09
C GLU A 47 14.32 -4.86 4.27
N ILE A 48 13.49 -5.54 3.47
CA ILE A 48 12.03 -5.54 3.66
C ILE A 48 11.67 -6.18 5.01
N ASP A 49 12.32 -7.29 5.39
CA ASP A 49 12.10 -7.92 6.70
C ASP A 49 12.42 -6.99 7.87
N ILE A 50 13.51 -6.22 7.78
CA ILE A 50 13.85 -5.19 8.78
C ILE A 50 12.75 -4.12 8.87
N LEU A 51 12.25 -3.62 7.73
CA LEU A 51 11.18 -2.62 7.71
C LEU A 51 9.86 -3.17 8.27
N ARG A 52 9.56 -4.45 8.04
CA ARG A 52 8.42 -5.17 8.63
C ARG A 52 8.56 -5.30 10.14
N ASP A 53 9.74 -5.64 10.64
CA ASP A 53 10.02 -5.77 12.08
C ASP A 53 9.80 -4.45 12.83
N TRP A 54 9.93 -3.32 12.14
CA TRP A 54 9.63 -2.00 12.69
C TRP A 54 8.13 -1.64 12.69
N ARG A 55 7.27 -2.59 12.31
CA ARG A 55 5.80 -2.51 12.35
C ARG A 55 5.22 -1.35 11.52
N LEU A 56 5.84 -1.03 10.40
CA LEU A 56 5.21 -0.17 9.42
C LEU A 56 4.03 -0.90 8.76
N PRO A 57 2.92 -0.21 8.47
CA PRO A 57 1.88 -0.76 7.61
C PRO A 57 2.50 -1.22 6.28
N PRO A 58 2.09 -2.35 5.71
CA PRO A 58 2.68 -2.87 4.47
C PRO A 58 2.70 -1.85 3.33
N ASP A 59 1.61 -1.10 3.16
CA ASP A 59 1.44 -0.10 2.10
C ASP A 59 2.34 1.15 2.29
N GLU A 60 2.91 1.33 3.49
CA GLU A 60 3.86 2.42 3.78
C GLU A 60 5.32 2.03 3.49
N ILE A 61 5.65 0.74 3.40
CA ILE A 61 7.02 0.29 3.11
C ILE A 61 7.52 0.85 1.76
N PRO A 62 6.76 0.77 0.65
CA PRO A 62 7.15 1.43 -0.59
C PRO A 62 7.34 2.93 -0.46
N VAL A 63 6.55 3.60 0.39
CA VAL A 63 6.65 5.06 0.60
C VAL A 63 7.96 5.41 1.27
N VAL A 64 8.38 4.64 2.28
CA VAL A 64 9.70 4.79 2.91
C VAL A 64 10.80 4.67 1.88
N LEU A 65 10.80 3.60 1.08
CA LEU A 65 11.86 3.35 0.10
C LEU A 65 11.90 4.43 -0.98
N PHE A 66 10.73 4.83 -1.48
CA PHE A 66 10.62 5.90 -2.48
C PHE A 66 11.16 7.24 -1.97
N PHE A 67 10.83 7.60 -0.72
CA PHE A 67 11.31 8.84 -0.11
C PHE A 67 12.79 8.76 0.25
N ALA A 68 13.28 7.61 0.69
CA ALA A 68 14.69 7.39 1.00
C ALA A 68 15.56 7.64 -0.24
N GLU A 69 15.17 7.05 -1.37
CA GLU A 69 15.83 7.26 -2.67
C GLU A 69 15.72 8.72 -3.12
N GLY A 70 14.50 9.29 -3.15
CA GLY A 70 14.27 10.64 -3.66
C GLY A 70 14.92 11.75 -2.83
N ALA A 71 15.06 11.56 -1.52
CA ALA A 71 15.67 12.52 -0.61
C ALA A 71 17.14 12.23 -0.29
N GLY A 72 17.68 11.07 -0.71
CA GLY A 72 19.03 10.64 -0.39
C GLY A 72 19.24 10.42 1.12
N VAL A 73 18.24 9.88 1.81
CA VAL A 73 18.27 9.61 3.26
C VAL A 73 18.07 8.14 3.56
N ALA A 74 18.57 7.68 4.71
CA ALA A 74 18.41 6.30 5.13
C ALA A 74 16.93 5.97 5.48
N PRO A 75 16.38 4.81 5.06
CA PRO A 75 15.04 4.36 5.42
C PRO A 75 14.74 4.44 6.93
N GLU A 76 15.72 4.09 7.77
CA GLU A 76 15.69 4.15 9.24
C GLU A 76 15.24 5.52 9.75
N ALA A 77 15.74 6.59 9.12
CA ALA A 77 15.46 7.96 9.54
C ALA A 77 13.99 8.30 9.28
N LEU A 78 13.45 7.87 8.15
CA LEU A 78 12.04 8.06 7.81
C LEU A 78 11.13 7.24 8.73
N VAL A 79 11.51 6.00 9.04
CA VAL A 79 10.78 5.16 10.01
C VAL A 79 10.77 5.81 11.39
N ALA A 80 11.89 6.37 11.85
CA ALA A 80 11.95 7.08 13.13
C ALA A 80 11.00 8.28 13.16
N LEU A 81 10.92 9.05 12.06
CA LEU A 81 9.98 10.16 11.93
C LEU A 81 8.52 9.69 11.98
N ARG A 82 8.18 8.64 11.23
CA ARG A 82 6.83 8.03 11.27
C ARG A 82 6.45 7.60 12.69
N ARG A 83 7.37 6.97 13.41
CA ARG A 83 7.16 6.54 14.80
C ARG A 83 7.05 7.70 15.79
N SER A 84 7.64 8.85 15.49
CA SER A 84 7.44 10.08 16.29
C SER A 84 6.11 10.78 16.03
N GLY A 85 5.28 10.27 15.10
CA GLY A 85 3.98 10.82 14.77
C GLY A 85 3.98 11.80 13.59
N GLU A 86 5.09 11.92 12.85
CA GLU A 86 5.13 12.73 11.64
C GLU A 86 4.27 12.08 10.54
N SER A 87 3.45 12.87 9.85
CA SER A 87 2.64 12.40 8.72
C SER A 87 3.48 12.33 7.43
N TRP A 88 3.02 11.57 6.45
CA TRP A 88 3.69 11.54 5.14
C TRP A 88 3.68 12.90 4.45
N THR A 89 2.63 13.70 4.65
CA THR A 89 2.58 15.10 4.21
C THR A 89 3.69 15.93 4.85
N GLY A 90 3.89 15.81 6.17
CA GLY A 90 4.95 16.55 6.88
C GLY A 90 6.35 16.11 6.47
N ILE A 91 6.55 14.81 6.24
CA ILE A 91 7.81 14.26 5.70
C ILE A 91 8.04 14.76 4.26
N SER A 92 7.00 14.75 3.41
CA SER A 92 7.05 15.24 2.03
C SER A 92 7.45 16.71 1.97
N ASP A 93 6.82 17.55 2.78
CA ASP A 93 7.15 18.97 2.92
C ASP A 93 8.60 19.18 3.39
N ARG A 94 9.08 18.36 4.35
CA ARG A 94 10.43 18.46 4.92
C ARG A 94 11.52 18.09 3.92
N TYR A 95 11.30 17.04 3.13
CA TYR A 95 12.31 16.48 2.23
C TYR A 95 12.14 16.92 0.77
N GLY A 96 11.08 17.66 0.44
CA GLY A 96 10.85 18.15 -0.92
C GLY A 96 10.46 17.06 -1.91
N VAL A 97 9.93 15.93 -1.44
CA VAL A 97 9.42 14.84 -2.28
C VAL A 97 7.91 15.04 -2.41
N GLY A 98 7.50 15.87 -3.37
CA GLY A 98 6.13 16.35 -3.51
C GLY A 98 5.42 15.86 -4.77
N ALA A 99 4.36 16.55 -5.14
CA ALA A 99 3.56 16.23 -6.30
C ALA A 99 4.35 16.23 -7.63
N ALA A 100 5.34 17.11 -7.78
CA ALA A 100 6.17 17.11 -8.97
C ALA A 100 6.96 15.79 -9.15
N GLU A 101 7.45 15.22 -8.05
CA GLU A 101 8.25 13.99 -8.00
C GLU A 101 7.36 12.72 -8.03
N LEU A 102 6.15 12.82 -7.46
CA LEU A 102 5.17 11.73 -7.36
C LEU A 102 4.23 11.63 -8.56
N HIS A 103 4.23 12.61 -9.48
CA HIS A 103 3.38 12.59 -10.66
C HIS A 103 3.55 11.30 -11.48
N LEU A 104 2.42 10.76 -11.93
CA LEU A 104 2.34 9.59 -12.81
C LEU A 104 1.59 10.02 -14.09
N PRO A 105 2.11 9.70 -15.30
CA PRO A 105 1.50 10.15 -16.55
C PRO A 105 0.19 9.40 -16.83
N LEU A 106 -0.91 9.92 -16.29
CA LEU A 106 -2.25 9.38 -16.48
C LEU A 106 -2.95 10.08 -17.68
N PRO A 107 -3.45 9.33 -18.69
CA PRO A 107 -4.22 9.93 -19.77
C PRO A 107 -5.46 10.69 -19.26
N ASP A 108 -5.83 11.78 -19.93
CA ASP A 108 -6.93 12.66 -19.49
C ASP A 108 -8.28 11.94 -19.37
N GLN A 109 -8.52 10.98 -20.25
CA GLN A 109 -9.74 10.16 -20.26
C GLN A 109 -9.75 9.04 -19.22
N ALA A 110 -8.63 8.76 -18.54
CA ALA A 110 -8.55 7.68 -17.57
C ALA A 110 -9.13 8.10 -16.22
N ALA A 111 -9.83 7.17 -15.57
CA ALA A 111 -10.35 7.38 -14.23
C ALA A 111 -9.20 7.48 -13.23
N ALA A 112 -9.11 8.61 -12.52
CA ALA A 112 -8.11 8.84 -11.49
C ALA A 112 -8.50 8.28 -10.11
N GLY A 113 -9.73 7.75 -9.97
CA GLY A 113 -10.21 7.14 -8.73
C GLY A 113 -10.07 8.08 -7.52
N PRO A 114 -9.51 7.61 -6.39
CA PRO A 114 -9.25 8.43 -5.20
C PRO A 114 -8.43 9.70 -5.50
N LEU A 115 -7.51 9.63 -6.46
CA LEU A 115 -6.62 10.75 -6.84
C LEU A 115 -7.29 11.77 -7.79
N SER A 116 -8.61 11.72 -7.99
CA SER A 116 -9.32 12.60 -8.93
C SER A 116 -9.13 14.09 -8.66
N THR A 117 -9.04 14.49 -7.39
CA THR A 117 -8.76 15.88 -7.01
C THR A 117 -7.33 16.28 -7.35
N VAL A 118 -6.35 15.45 -7.03
CA VAL A 118 -4.94 15.68 -7.34
C VAL A 118 -4.71 15.78 -8.85
N TYR A 119 -5.27 14.85 -9.64
CA TYR A 119 -5.16 14.88 -11.09
C TYR A 119 -5.91 16.02 -11.76
N ARG A 120 -6.91 16.62 -11.11
CA ARG A 120 -7.48 17.89 -11.57
C ARG A 120 -6.45 19.00 -11.47
N GLN A 121 -5.75 19.10 -10.33
CA GLN A 121 -4.72 20.11 -10.12
C GLN A 121 -3.53 19.94 -11.09
N TYR A 122 -3.08 18.70 -11.35
CA TYR A 122 -2.03 18.46 -12.35
C TYR A 122 -2.40 18.95 -13.75
N ARG A 123 -3.69 18.89 -14.12
CA ARG A 123 -4.20 19.35 -15.42
C ARG A 123 -4.40 20.87 -15.46
N ASP A 124 -4.81 21.46 -14.35
CA ASP A 124 -5.08 22.90 -14.24
C ASP A 124 -3.79 23.73 -14.12
N LEU A 125 -2.71 23.13 -13.60
CA LEU A 125 -1.43 23.79 -13.36
C LEU A 125 -0.36 23.35 -14.37
N PRO A 126 0.49 24.28 -14.87
CA PRO A 126 1.66 23.90 -15.65
C PRO A 126 2.66 23.12 -14.80
N ALA A 127 3.44 22.23 -15.42
CA ALA A 127 4.33 21.30 -14.71
C ALA A 127 5.34 21.96 -13.76
N ASN A 128 5.78 23.19 -14.05
CA ASN A 128 6.68 23.94 -13.17
C ASN A 128 6.01 24.43 -11.88
N GLN A 129 4.68 24.42 -11.80
CA GLN A 129 3.89 24.77 -10.62
C GLN A 129 3.41 23.55 -9.84
N TRP A 130 3.70 22.31 -10.29
CA TRP A 130 3.27 21.11 -9.58
C TRP A 130 3.83 20.99 -8.16
N ARG A 131 4.92 21.68 -7.83
CA ARG A 131 5.43 21.76 -6.45
C ARG A 131 4.48 22.48 -5.48
N GLU A 132 3.50 23.22 -6.00
CA GLU A 132 2.50 23.93 -5.20
C GLU A 132 1.30 23.04 -4.84
N ILE A 133 1.15 21.89 -5.51
CA ILE A 133 0.09 20.91 -5.24
C ILE A 133 0.38 20.27 -3.88
N ARG A 134 -0.56 20.46 -2.94
CA ARG A 134 -0.51 19.87 -1.60
C ARG A 134 -1.09 18.46 -1.67
N LEU A 135 -0.28 17.47 -1.29
CA LEU A 135 -0.71 16.08 -1.16
C LEU A 135 -0.97 15.75 0.31
N ASP A 136 -2.10 15.13 0.60
CA ASP A 136 -2.28 14.50 1.90
C ASP A 136 -1.54 13.15 1.98
N SER A 137 -1.62 12.47 3.12
CA SER A 137 -0.89 11.21 3.30
C SER A 137 -1.49 10.09 2.44
N ASP A 138 -2.80 10.08 2.23
CA ASP A 138 -3.48 9.06 1.44
C ASP A 138 -3.15 9.22 -0.05
N ASP A 139 -3.05 10.47 -0.53
CA ASP A 139 -2.57 10.79 -1.88
C ASP A 139 -1.15 10.26 -2.11
N ILE A 140 -0.25 10.46 -1.15
CA ILE A 140 1.15 9.98 -1.22
C ILE A 140 1.18 8.45 -1.24
N LEU A 141 0.47 7.79 -0.32
CA LEU A 141 0.36 6.33 -0.28
C LEU A 141 -0.14 5.80 -1.62
N ALA A 142 -1.21 6.39 -2.15
CA ALA A 142 -1.81 5.96 -3.40
C ALA A 142 -0.89 6.18 -4.61
N LEU A 143 -0.24 7.34 -4.74
CA LEU A 143 0.67 7.61 -5.86
C LEU A 143 1.86 6.64 -5.87
N VAL A 144 2.48 6.37 -4.73
CA VAL A 144 3.62 5.45 -4.64
C VAL A 144 3.17 4.01 -4.94
N ASN A 145 2.07 3.55 -4.33
CA ASN A 145 1.62 2.17 -4.54
C ASN A 145 1.09 1.95 -5.96
N VAL A 146 0.38 2.90 -6.55
CA VAL A 146 -0.07 2.79 -7.94
C VAL A 146 1.12 2.72 -8.90
N ARG A 147 2.19 3.48 -8.63
CA ARG A 147 3.45 3.41 -9.39
C ARG A 147 4.03 2.00 -9.33
N LEU A 148 4.22 1.48 -8.12
CA LEU A 148 4.72 0.13 -7.85
C LEU A 148 3.90 -0.92 -8.61
N LEU A 149 2.59 -0.97 -8.37
CA LEU A 149 1.71 -1.99 -8.94
C LEU A 149 1.68 -1.92 -10.47
N SER A 150 1.56 -0.71 -11.03
CA SER A 150 1.49 -0.53 -12.49
C SER A 150 2.76 -0.98 -13.18
N GLN A 151 3.92 -0.64 -12.63
CA GLN A 151 5.21 -0.95 -13.24
C GLN A 151 5.60 -2.42 -13.04
N THR A 152 5.44 -2.97 -11.83
CA THR A 152 5.80 -4.36 -11.55
C THR A 152 4.90 -5.35 -12.31
N LEU A 153 3.61 -5.05 -12.46
CA LEU A 153 2.66 -5.95 -13.12
C LEU A 153 2.44 -5.64 -14.61
N GLY A 154 3.01 -4.55 -15.13
CA GLY A 154 2.79 -4.11 -16.51
C GLY A 154 1.33 -3.73 -16.82
N VAL A 155 0.53 -3.43 -15.79
CA VAL A 155 -0.88 -3.01 -15.93
C VAL A 155 -1.00 -1.49 -15.99
N SER A 156 -2.02 -0.98 -16.68
CA SER A 156 -2.18 0.47 -16.83
C SER A 156 -2.52 1.17 -15.51
N LEU A 157 -2.04 2.42 -15.33
CA LEU A 157 -2.34 3.25 -14.17
C LEU A 157 -3.85 3.39 -13.91
N GLY A 158 -4.64 3.63 -14.97
CA GLY A 158 -6.10 3.74 -14.85
C GLY A 158 -6.77 2.45 -14.38
N GLN A 159 -6.24 1.28 -14.77
CA GLN A 159 -6.73 0.00 -14.27
C GLN A 159 -6.45 -0.16 -12.78
N VAL A 160 -5.23 0.16 -12.31
CA VAL A 160 -4.92 0.13 -10.87
C VAL A 160 -5.81 1.09 -10.10
N LEU A 161 -5.94 2.35 -10.55
CA LEU A 161 -6.74 3.38 -9.87
C LEU A 161 -8.23 3.08 -9.82
N SER A 162 -8.79 2.48 -10.89
CA SER A 162 -10.19 2.08 -10.91
C SER A 162 -10.53 0.99 -9.88
N ARG A 163 -9.55 0.13 -9.52
CA ARG A 163 -9.71 -0.90 -8.48
C ARG A 163 -9.31 -0.40 -7.10
N ALA A 164 -8.36 0.53 -7.00
CA ALA A 164 -7.92 1.11 -5.74
C ALA A 164 -9.06 1.84 -5.00
N GLY A 165 -10.02 2.42 -5.72
CA GLY A 165 -11.17 3.10 -5.10
C GLY A 165 -12.11 2.21 -4.28
N SER A 166 -11.96 0.89 -4.34
CA SER A 166 -12.81 -0.08 -3.64
C SER A 166 -12.11 -0.91 -2.57
N ILE A 167 -10.81 -0.70 -2.31
CA ILE A 167 -9.99 -1.60 -1.49
C ILE A 167 -9.35 -0.85 -0.32
N GLU A 168 -9.28 -1.49 0.84
CA GLU A 168 -8.72 -0.94 2.08
C GLU A 168 -7.17 -1.02 2.15
N SER A 169 -6.54 -1.86 1.32
CA SER A 169 -5.09 -2.06 1.27
C SER A 169 -4.54 -2.39 -0.13
N PHE A 170 -3.36 -1.87 -0.45
CA PHE A 170 -2.67 -2.15 -1.72
C PHE A 170 -2.09 -3.58 -1.78
N VAL A 171 -1.83 -4.22 -0.64
CA VAL A 171 -1.52 -5.66 -0.57
C VAL A 171 -2.64 -6.51 -1.16
N GLN A 172 -3.88 -6.24 -0.74
CA GLN A 172 -5.04 -6.96 -1.27
C GLN A 172 -5.22 -6.69 -2.76
N LEU A 173 -5.08 -5.42 -3.19
CA LEU A 173 -5.16 -5.07 -4.60
C LEU A 173 -4.11 -5.80 -5.44
N TYR A 174 -2.87 -5.92 -4.94
CA TYR A 174 -1.83 -6.71 -5.60
C TYR A 174 -2.25 -8.17 -5.76
N GLY A 175 -2.73 -8.80 -4.68
CA GLY A 175 -3.24 -10.17 -4.71
C GLY A 175 -4.36 -10.37 -5.74
N GLU A 176 -5.27 -9.41 -5.88
CA GLU A 176 -6.34 -9.44 -6.88
C GLU A 176 -5.88 -9.20 -8.33
N LEU A 177 -4.77 -8.49 -8.53
CA LEU A 177 -4.23 -8.18 -9.87
C LEU A 177 -3.37 -9.31 -10.45
N ILE A 178 -2.83 -10.20 -9.61
CA ILE A 178 -1.99 -11.33 -10.06
C ILE A 178 -2.77 -12.64 -10.29
N ARG A 179 -4.08 -12.65 -10.00
CA ARG A 179 -5.00 -13.76 -10.33
C ARG A 179 -5.52 -13.63 -11.76
#